data_AF-A0A2A2SB10-F1
#
_entry.id   AF-A0A2A2SB10-F1
#
_cell.length_a   1.000
_cell.length_b   1.000
_cell.length_c   1.000
_cell.angle_alpha   90.00
_cell.angle_beta   90.00
_cell.angle_gamma   90.00
#
_symmetry.space_group_name_H-M   'P 1'
#
loop_
_entity.id
_entity.type
_entity.pdbx_description
1 polymer ?
#
loop_
_entity_poly.entity_id
_entity_poly.type
_entity_poly.pdbx_seq_one_letter_code
_entity_poly.pdbx_strand_id
1 'polypeptide(L)'
;MGDYVAAIRDLLIREHGVPDTDVTLGARLLHDLGVDGDDAAEVFQALHQQFGTDFAALDDQWREFFNTEGASPIRILIGIPVILICGGLAGVLVAALHWPEFLAIIAALALFLAVGWSFGRLFGKPLRPVTVGGLAEIVRAGQWPTNPDEVR
;
A
#
# COMPACT_ATOMS: atom_id res chain seq x y z
N MET A 1 -24.49 -0.86 -15.70
CA MET A 1 -23.16 -1.47 -15.45
C MET A 1 -22.09 -0.80 -16.31
N GLY A 2 -22.35 -0.61 -17.63
CA GLY A 2 -21.39 0.02 -18.54
C GLY A 2 -20.93 1.43 -18.12
N ASP A 3 -21.83 2.28 -17.63
CA ASP A 3 -21.50 3.67 -17.31
C ASP A 3 -20.50 3.80 -16.13
N TYR A 4 -20.67 3.03 -15.06
CA TYR A 4 -19.76 3.06 -13.91
C TYR A 4 -18.37 2.52 -14.24
N VAL A 5 -18.32 1.42 -15.00
CA VAL A 5 -17.04 0.83 -15.43
C VAL A 5 -16.30 1.79 -16.36
N ALA A 6 -17.00 2.44 -17.29
CA ALA A 6 -16.40 3.44 -18.15
C ALA A 6 -15.87 4.64 -17.36
N ALA A 7 -16.61 5.12 -16.35
CA ALA A 7 -16.17 6.22 -15.49
C ALA A 7 -14.94 5.85 -14.64
N ILE A 8 -14.94 4.67 -14.00
CA ILE A 8 -13.79 4.18 -13.23
C ILE A 8 -12.58 4.00 -14.15
N ARG A 9 -12.77 3.44 -15.34
CA ARG A 9 -11.70 3.27 -16.32
C ARG A 9 -11.11 4.60 -16.74
N ASP A 10 -11.96 5.57 -17.02
CA ASP A 10 -11.57 6.90 -17.42
C ASP A 10 -10.77 7.62 -16.34
N LEU A 11 -11.22 7.50 -15.08
CA LEU A 11 -10.54 8.01 -13.89
C LEU A 11 -9.13 7.40 -13.75
N LEU A 12 -9.03 6.07 -13.81
CA LEU A 12 -7.76 5.34 -13.67
C LEU A 12 -6.75 5.69 -14.79
N ILE A 13 -7.23 5.88 -16.02
CA ILE A 13 -6.35 6.19 -17.16
C ILE A 13 -5.89 7.65 -17.10
N ARG A 14 -6.82 8.60 -16.89
CA ARG A 14 -6.50 10.03 -16.99
C ARG A 14 -5.79 10.55 -15.75
N GLU A 15 -6.23 10.16 -14.57
CA GLU A 15 -5.76 10.74 -13.31
C GLU A 15 -4.59 9.95 -12.73
N HIS A 16 -4.58 8.62 -12.90
CA HIS A 16 -3.53 7.75 -12.35
C HIS A 16 -2.58 7.15 -13.42
N GLY A 17 -2.75 7.52 -14.69
CA GLY A 17 -1.84 7.13 -15.77
C GLY A 17 -1.80 5.62 -16.07
N VAL A 18 -2.82 4.87 -15.64
CA VAL A 18 -2.89 3.42 -15.85
C VAL A 18 -3.09 3.13 -17.34
N PRO A 19 -2.35 2.20 -17.95
CA PRO A 19 -2.54 1.86 -19.36
C PRO A 19 -3.95 1.33 -19.64
N ASP A 20 -4.59 1.83 -20.71
CA ASP A 20 -5.95 1.43 -21.11
C ASP A 20 -6.12 -0.08 -21.35
N THR A 21 -5.03 -0.75 -21.75
CA THR A 21 -4.99 -2.21 -21.95
C THR A 21 -5.11 -3.01 -20.66
N ASP A 22 -4.73 -2.40 -19.53
CA ASP A 22 -4.58 -3.09 -18.26
C ASP A 22 -5.87 -2.96 -17.43
N VAL A 23 -6.67 -1.92 -17.69
CA VAL A 23 -7.95 -1.67 -17.01
C VAL A 23 -9.06 -2.60 -17.54
N THR A 24 -9.04 -3.82 -17.02
CA THR A 24 -10.07 -4.84 -17.25
C THR A 24 -10.96 -5.01 -16.01
N LEU A 25 -12.15 -5.59 -16.16
CA LEU A 25 -13.07 -5.81 -15.03
C LEU A 25 -12.46 -6.66 -13.90
N GLY A 26 -11.60 -7.61 -14.24
CA GLY A 26 -10.92 -8.46 -13.27
C GLY A 26 -9.60 -7.89 -12.76
N ALA A 27 -9.15 -6.74 -13.28
CA ALA A 27 -7.93 -6.10 -12.81
C ALA A 27 -8.12 -5.63 -11.37
N ARG A 28 -7.16 -5.96 -10.52
CA ARG A 28 -7.12 -5.59 -9.11
C ARG A 28 -6.41 -4.25 -8.97
N LEU A 29 -7.07 -3.28 -8.31
CA LEU A 29 -6.56 -1.92 -8.13
C LEU A 29 -5.11 -1.92 -7.63
N LEU A 30 -4.86 -2.54 -6.49
CA LEU A 30 -3.52 -2.62 -5.91
C LEU A 30 -2.59 -3.55 -6.71
N HIS A 31 -3.01 -4.78 -6.95
CA HIS A 31 -2.09 -5.84 -7.36
C HIS A 31 -1.72 -5.82 -8.85
N ASP A 32 -2.65 -5.38 -9.69
CA ASP A 32 -2.46 -5.36 -11.14
C ASP A 32 -2.26 -3.93 -11.66
N LEU A 33 -2.94 -2.94 -11.06
CA LEU A 33 -2.88 -1.55 -11.50
C LEU A 33 -1.96 -0.66 -10.64
N GLY A 34 -1.49 -1.16 -9.50
CA GLY A 34 -0.59 -0.41 -8.60
C GLY A 34 -1.25 0.74 -7.84
N VAL A 35 -2.59 0.82 -7.84
CA VAL A 35 -3.34 1.88 -7.15
C VAL A 35 -3.44 1.53 -5.66
N ASP A 36 -2.68 2.25 -4.83
CA ASP A 36 -2.56 2.03 -3.40
C ASP A 36 -2.55 3.35 -2.62
N GLY A 37 -2.65 3.30 -1.29
CA GLY A 37 -2.39 4.45 -0.43
C GLY A 37 -3.15 5.71 -0.84
N ASP A 38 -2.42 6.80 -1.03
CA ASP A 38 -3.01 8.09 -1.38
C ASP A 38 -3.66 8.08 -2.78
N ASP A 39 -3.09 7.35 -3.75
CA ASP A 39 -3.70 7.19 -5.09
C ASP A 39 -5.06 6.50 -5.00
N ALA A 40 -5.18 5.46 -4.17
CA ALA A 40 -6.45 4.80 -3.94
C ALA A 40 -7.46 5.75 -3.27
N ALA A 41 -7.01 6.56 -2.31
CA ALA A 41 -7.86 7.51 -1.61
C ALA A 41 -8.44 8.57 -2.56
N GLU A 42 -7.62 9.06 -3.50
CA GLU A 42 -8.06 9.98 -4.56
C GLU A 42 -9.13 9.35 -5.46
N VAL A 43 -8.94 8.08 -5.87
CA VAL A 43 -9.96 7.35 -6.65
C VAL A 43 -11.30 7.29 -5.91
N PHE A 44 -11.30 6.90 -4.63
CA PHE A 44 -12.54 6.81 -3.85
C PHE A 44 -13.19 8.17 -3.61
N GLN A 45 -12.38 9.21 -3.39
CA GLN A 45 -12.86 10.57 -3.25
C GLN A 45 -13.52 11.08 -4.55
N ALA A 46 -12.92 10.82 -5.71
CA ALA A 46 -13.49 11.19 -7.00
C ALA A 46 -14.82 10.45 -7.25
N LEU A 47 -14.89 9.16 -6.93
CA LEU A 47 -16.13 8.37 -7.06
C LEU A 47 -17.23 8.83 -6.09
N HIS A 48 -16.87 9.20 -4.86
CA HIS A 48 -17.81 9.82 -3.93
C HIS A 48 -18.35 11.14 -4.48
N GLN A 49 -17.48 12.01 -5.01
CA GLN A 49 -17.90 13.29 -5.59
C GLN A 49 -18.78 13.12 -6.83
N GLN A 50 -18.46 12.13 -7.68
CA GLN A 50 -19.16 11.90 -8.94
C GLN A 50 -20.50 11.18 -8.76
N PHE A 51 -20.56 10.18 -7.88
CA PHE A 51 -21.71 9.27 -7.75
C PHE A 51 -22.40 9.32 -6.39
N GLY A 52 -21.84 10.03 -5.40
CA GLY A 52 -22.37 10.07 -4.04
C GLY A 52 -22.19 8.76 -3.27
N THR A 53 -21.32 7.86 -3.73
CA THR A 53 -21.08 6.56 -3.08
C THR A 53 -20.52 6.76 -1.68
N ASP A 54 -21.13 6.13 -0.67
CA ASP A 54 -20.65 6.18 0.71
C ASP A 54 -19.50 5.19 0.93
N PHE A 55 -18.33 5.72 1.28
CA PHE A 55 -17.14 4.93 1.60
C PHE A 55 -16.77 4.96 3.10
N ALA A 56 -17.65 5.43 3.98
CA ALA A 56 -17.32 5.53 5.42
C ALA A 56 -16.87 4.19 6.04
N ALA A 57 -17.44 3.06 5.60
CA ALA A 57 -17.02 1.73 6.05
C ALA A 57 -15.61 1.34 5.57
N LEU A 58 -15.13 1.91 4.46
CA LEU A 58 -13.78 1.67 3.95
C LEU A 58 -12.71 2.28 4.88
N ASP A 59 -12.99 3.40 5.56
CA ASP A 59 -12.02 4.04 6.45
C ASP A 59 -11.58 3.10 7.59
N ASP A 60 -12.54 2.38 8.17
CA ASP A 60 -12.29 1.38 9.22
C ASP A 60 -11.60 0.12 8.67
N GLN A 61 -11.87 -0.21 7.41
CA GLN A 61 -11.36 -1.41 6.72
C GLN A 61 -10.12 -1.15 5.86
N TRP A 62 -9.58 0.07 5.85
CA TRP A 62 -8.56 0.50 4.87
C TRP A 62 -7.40 -0.50 4.78
N ARG A 63 -6.90 -0.90 5.94
CA ARG A 63 -5.76 -1.83 6.08
C ARG A 63 -6.04 -3.27 5.66
N GLU A 64 -7.28 -3.58 5.31
CA GLU A 64 -7.62 -4.86 4.71
C GLU A 64 -7.38 -4.86 3.20
N PHE A 65 -7.47 -3.70 2.53
CA PHE A 65 -7.42 -3.60 1.06
C PHE A 65 -6.21 -2.84 0.54
N PHE A 66 -5.74 -1.83 1.30
CA PHE A 66 -4.72 -0.89 0.88
C PHE A 66 -3.67 -0.69 1.98
N ASN A 67 -2.45 -0.34 1.57
CA ASN A 67 -1.45 0.13 2.50
C ASN A 67 -1.81 1.54 2.97
N THR A 68 -1.48 1.83 4.23
CA THR A 68 -1.45 3.22 4.69
C THR A 68 -0.08 3.79 4.33
N GLU A 69 -0.02 4.63 3.29
CA GLU A 69 1.15 5.44 3.04
C GLU A 69 1.27 6.54 4.09
N GLY A 70 2.48 6.78 4.56
CA GLY A 70 2.75 7.69 5.68
C GLY A 70 3.66 7.07 6.73
N ALA A 71 4.64 7.87 7.15
CA ALA A 71 5.52 7.52 8.24
C ALA A 71 4.74 7.60 9.55
N SER A 72 4.17 6.46 9.99
CA SER A 72 3.53 6.36 11.30
C SER A 72 4.50 6.88 12.37
N PRO A 73 4.10 7.82 13.25
CA PRO A 73 4.98 8.35 14.29
C PRO A 73 5.61 7.26 15.17
N ILE A 74 4.86 6.18 15.40
CA ILE A 74 5.35 4.99 16.12
C ILE A 74 6.41 4.26 15.30
N ARG A 75 6.22 4.09 13.98
CA ARG A 75 7.24 3.50 13.10
C ARG A 75 8.50 4.35 13.05
N ILE A 76 8.39 5.68 13.01
CA ILE A 76 9.55 6.59 13.09
C ILE A 76 10.27 6.43 14.43
N LEU A 77 9.50 6.46 15.53
CA LEU A 77 10.04 6.34 16.88
C LEU A 77 10.77 5.02 17.11
N ILE A 78 10.29 3.91 16.54
CA ILE A 78 10.94 2.60 16.59
C ILE A 78 12.08 2.49 15.56
N GLY A 79 11.98 3.17 14.42
CA GLY A 79 13.00 3.16 13.37
C GLY A 79 14.34 3.75 13.85
N ILE A 80 14.30 4.85 14.61
CA ILE A 80 15.50 5.50 15.17
C ILE A 80 16.35 4.53 16.01
N PRO A 81 15.82 3.85 17.05
CA PRO A 81 16.62 2.90 17.83
C PRO A 81 17.06 1.70 17.00
N VAL A 82 16.28 1.22 16.03
CA VAL A 82 16.72 0.14 15.12
C VAL A 82 17.94 0.56 14.32
N ILE A 83 17.97 1.79 13.78
CA ILE A 83 19.13 2.34 13.06
C ILE A 83 20.35 2.39 13.98
N LEU A 84 20.19 2.88 15.22
CA LEU A 84 21.28 2.97 16.19
C LEU A 84 21.83 1.59 16.57
N ILE A 85 20.95 0.62 16.79
CA ILE A 85 21.34 -0.77 17.10
C ILE A 85 22.07 -1.39 15.91
N CYS A 86 21.56 -1.23 14.69
CA CYS A 86 22.20 -1.77 13.49
C CYS A 86 23.59 -1.14 13.27
N GLY A 87 23.70 0.18 13.42
CA GLY A 87 24.96 0.91 13.33
C GLY A 87 25.97 0.47 14.40
N GLY A 88 25.52 0.35 15.65
CA GLY A 88 26.36 -0.10 16.76
C GLY A 88 26.87 -1.53 16.57
N LEU A 89 25.99 -2.46 16.20
CA LEU A 89 26.36 -3.86 15.91
C LEU A 89 27.34 -3.96 14.74
N ALA A 90 27.10 -3.22 13.66
CA ALA A 90 28.00 -3.18 12.51
C ALA A 90 29.38 -2.62 12.89
N GLY A 91 29.43 -1.54 13.68
CA GLY A 91 30.67 -0.95 14.16
C GLY A 91 31.48 -1.91 15.04
N VAL A 92 30.83 -2.58 16.00
CA VAL A 92 31.47 -3.60 16.86
C VAL A 92 32.03 -4.76 16.02
N LEU A 93 31.26 -5.24 15.04
CA LEU A 93 31.67 -6.34 14.16
C LEU A 93 32.90 -5.95 13.32
N VAL A 94 32.87 -4.79 12.67
CA VAL A 94 33.98 -4.29 11.83
C VAL A 94 35.22 -4.06 12.65
N ALA A 95 35.10 -3.48 13.85
CA ALA A 95 36.22 -3.28 14.77
C ALA A 95 36.82 -4.61 15.23
N ALA A 96 35.99 -5.58 15.62
CA ALA A 96 36.46 -6.91 16.05
C ALA A 96 37.20 -7.66 14.93
N LEU A 97 36.78 -7.47 13.68
CA LEU A 97 37.39 -8.08 12.49
C LEU A 97 38.54 -7.26 11.90
N HIS A 98 38.89 -6.12 12.50
CA HIS A 98 39.92 -5.19 12.01
C HIS A 98 39.70 -4.75 10.55
N TRP A 99 38.43 -4.59 10.18
CA TRP A 99 38.03 -4.20 8.85
C TRP A 99 38.07 -2.68 8.67
N PRO A 100 38.23 -2.19 7.42
CA PRO A 100 38.16 -0.76 7.11
C PRO A 100 36.83 -0.13 7.56
N GLU A 101 36.89 1.08 8.09
CA GLU A 101 35.72 1.77 8.68
C GLU A 101 34.55 1.96 7.71
N PHE A 102 34.80 2.16 6.42
CA PHE A 102 33.73 2.31 5.42
C PHE A 102 32.86 1.04 5.30
N LEU A 103 33.38 -0.13 5.67
CA LEU A 103 32.60 -1.37 5.71
C LEU A 103 31.56 -1.36 6.84
N ALA A 104 31.72 -0.54 7.88
CA ALA A 104 30.71 -0.43 8.94
C ALA A 104 29.42 0.20 8.42
N ILE A 105 29.52 1.17 7.52
CA ILE A 105 28.35 1.81 6.89
C ILE A 105 27.62 0.79 5.99
N ILE A 106 28.38 0.04 5.19
CA ILE A 106 27.82 -0.99 4.31
C ILE A 106 27.15 -2.10 5.13
N ALA A 107 27.81 -2.58 6.19
CA ALA A 107 27.26 -3.60 7.08
C ALA A 107 26.03 -3.10 7.84
N ALA A 108 26.02 -1.85 8.31
CA ALA A 108 24.87 -1.24 8.96
C ALA A 108 23.67 -1.13 8.02
N LEU A 109 23.89 -0.69 6.77
CA LEU A 109 22.84 -0.62 5.75
C LEU A 109 22.31 -2.01 5.41
N ALA A 110 23.20 -2.99 5.19
CA ALA A 110 22.81 -4.36 4.90
C ALA A 110 22.00 -4.97 6.05
N LEU A 111 22.42 -4.74 7.29
CA LEU A 111 21.70 -5.22 8.49
C LEU A 111 20.33 -4.55 8.63
N PHE A 112 20.25 -3.23 8.42
CA PHE A 112 18.99 -2.50 8.44
C PHE A 112 18.01 -3.02 7.38
N LEU A 113 18.48 -3.21 6.14
CA LEU A 113 17.69 -3.78 5.06
C LEU A 113 17.26 -5.22 5.35
N ALA A 114 18.15 -6.05 5.91
CA ALA A 114 17.83 -7.43 6.27
C ALA A 114 16.79 -7.53 7.40
N VAL A 115 16.89 -6.65 8.41
CA VAL A 115 15.90 -6.55 9.49
C VAL A 115 14.56 -6.09 8.94
N GLY A 116 14.54 -5.03 8.11
CA GLY A 116 13.32 -4.54 7.47
C GLY A 116 12.64 -5.60 6.60
N TRP A 117 13.40 -6.31 5.77
CA TRP A 117 12.90 -7.40 4.94
C TRP A 117 12.33 -8.56 5.77
N SER A 118 13.05 -8.95 6.83
CA SER A 118 12.61 -10.03 7.72
C SER A 118 11.32 -9.65 8.46
N PHE A 119 11.20 -8.41 8.93
CA PHE A 119 9.97 -7.91 9.56
C PHE A 119 8.81 -7.87 8.57
N GLY A 120 9.02 -7.37 7.35
CA GLY A 120 7.99 -7.36 6.31
C GLY A 120 7.50 -8.76 5.96
N ARG A 121 8.41 -9.75 5.92
CA ARG A 121 8.05 -11.15 5.66
C ARG A 121 7.33 -11.83 6.82
N LEU A 122 7.70 -11.52 8.06
CA LEU A 122 7.14 -12.17 9.26
C LEU A 122 5.82 -11.55 9.72
N PHE A 123 5.61 -10.26 9.47
CA PHE A 123 4.45 -9.51 10.00
C PHE A 123 3.58 -8.88 8.93
N GLY A 124 3.95 -8.99 7.64
CA GLY A 124 3.12 -8.52 6.52
C GLY A 124 1.84 -9.34 6.41
N LYS A 125 0.69 -8.70 6.57
CA LYS A 125 -0.60 -9.31 6.24
C LYS A 125 -0.85 -9.14 4.73
N PRO A 126 -1.28 -10.19 4.02
CA PRO A 126 -1.70 -10.05 2.64
C PRO A 126 -2.93 -9.15 2.58
N LEU A 127 -2.90 -8.16 1.68
CA LEU A 127 -4.03 -7.28 1.43
C LEU A 127 -5.04 -7.99 0.52
N ARG A 128 -6.32 -7.76 0.79
CA ARG A 128 -7.44 -8.26 0.00
C ARG A 128 -7.50 -7.50 -1.32
N PRO A 129 -7.69 -8.20 -2.44
CA PRO A 129 -7.84 -7.53 -3.72
C PRO A 129 -9.20 -6.82 -3.83
N VAL A 130 -9.21 -5.71 -4.54
CA VAL A 130 -10.42 -5.01 -5.00
C VAL A 130 -10.32 -4.92 -6.52
N THR A 131 -11.27 -5.51 -7.23
CA THR A 131 -11.31 -5.48 -8.69
C THR A 131 -12.03 -4.24 -9.22
N VAL A 132 -11.73 -3.83 -10.45
CA VAL A 132 -12.48 -2.75 -11.14
C VAL A 132 -13.96 -3.11 -11.25
N GLY A 133 -14.29 -4.38 -11.50
CA GLY A 133 -15.66 -4.86 -11.55
C GLY A 133 -16.37 -4.76 -10.21
N GLY A 134 -15.74 -5.24 -9.13
CA GLY A 134 -16.30 -5.14 -7.78
C GLY A 134 -16.45 -3.69 -7.31
N LEU A 135 -15.48 -2.82 -7.63
CA LEU A 135 -15.61 -1.38 -7.39
C LEU A 135 -16.81 -0.78 -8.13
N ALA A 136 -17.04 -1.16 -9.40
CA ALA A 136 -18.21 -0.70 -10.14
C ALA A 136 -19.53 -1.18 -9.53
N GLU A 137 -19.55 -2.38 -8.95
CA GLU A 137 -20.72 -2.89 -8.21
C GLU A 137 -20.97 -2.10 -6.92
N ILE A 138 -19.91 -1.76 -6.18
CA ILE A 138 -19.98 -0.94 -4.96
C ILE A 138 -20.48 0.47 -5.28
N VAL A 139 -19.93 1.12 -6.30
CA VAL A 139 -20.39 2.44 -6.76
C VAL A 139 -21.85 2.40 -7.16
N ARG A 140 -22.27 1.34 -7.87
CA ARG A 140 -23.68 1.12 -8.24
C ARG A 140 -24.58 0.90 -7.03
N ALA A 141 -24.12 0.15 -6.03
CA ALA A 141 -24.85 -0.07 -4.79
C ALA A 141 -24.94 1.23 -3.95
N GLY A 142 -24.04 2.17 -4.18
CA GLY A 142 -24.00 3.47 -3.52
C GLY A 142 -23.37 3.45 -2.13
N GLN A 143 -22.85 2.30 -1.69
CA GLN A 143 -22.23 2.16 -0.36
C GLN A 143 -21.17 1.05 -0.36
N TRP A 144 -20.09 1.27 0.39
CA TRP A 144 -19.08 0.26 0.68
C TRP A 144 -19.63 -0.81 1.66
N PRO A 145 -19.40 -2.11 1.40
CA PRO A 145 -19.87 -3.17 2.29
C PRO A 145 -19.29 -3.07 3.70
N THR A 146 -20.13 -3.25 4.72
CA THR A 146 -19.66 -3.32 6.12
C THR A 146 -18.94 -4.63 6.43
N ASN A 147 -19.14 -5.67 5.61
CA ASN A 147 -18.41 -6.92 5.68
C ASN A 147 -17.30 -6.96 4.61
N PRO A 148 -16.02 -7.03 5.01
CA PRO A 148 -14.89 -7.07 4.07
C PRO A 148 -14.87 -8.29 3.14
N ASP A 149 -15.58 -9.37 3.50
CA ASP A 149 -15.67 -10.59 2.68
C ASP A 149 -16.56 -10.42 1.43
N GLU A 150 -17.35 -9.34 1.38
CA GLU A 150 -18.26 -9.05 0.26
C GLU A 150 -17.60 -8.21 -0.84
N VAL A 151 -16.40 -7.68 -0.59
CA VAL A 151 -15.62 -6.90 -1.55
C VAL A 151 -14.82 -7.85 -2.45
N ARG A 152 -14.88 -7.64 -3.77
CA ARG A 152 -14.18 -8.45 -4.77
C ARG A 152 -13.30 -7.64 -5.69
#